data_AF-A0AAW2TY56-F1
#
_entry.id   AF-A0AAW2TY56-F1
#
_cell.length_a   1.000
_cell.length_b   1.000
_cell.length_c   1.000
_cell.angle_alpha   90.00
_cell.angle_beta   90.00
_cell.angle_gamma   90.00
#
_symmetry.space_group_name_H-M   'P 1'
#
loop_
_entity.id
_entity.type
_entity.pdbx_description
1 polymer ?
#
loop_
_entity_poly.entity_id
_entity_poly.type
_entity_poly.pdbx_seq_one_letter_code
_entity_poly.pdbx_strand_id
1 'polypeptide(L)'
;MATFYLYGEKCEIYTDHKSLKYLFTQKDLNMRQKRWLELIKDYDLSINYHPGKANRVADALSRKTHRLLGHILAKQLESIDVEVVESTDHTLDMLKVQPSILDRICTVQHSDIELERIKNKVKAGSISDFHIKMMEACT
;
A
#
# COMPACT_ATOMS: atom_id res chain seq x y z
N MET A 1 -12.80 -7.20 14.60
CA MET A 1 -13.05 -6.85 16.01
C MET A 1 -14.36 -6.08 16.23
N ALA A 2 -14.80 -5.16 15.36
CA ALA A 2 -16.04 -4.39 15.59
C ALA A 2 -17.36 -5.17 15.45
N THR A 3 -17.42 -6.21 14.61
CA THR A 3 -18.68 -6.94 14.30
C THR A 3 -19.31 -7.66 15.49
N PHE A 4 -18.51 -8.12 16.46
CA PHE A 4 -19.03 -8.79 17.66
C PHE A 4 -19.69 -7.80 18.64
N TYR A 5 -19.22 -6.55 18.70
CA TYR A 5 -19.73 -5.55 19.64
C TYR A 5 -21.09 -4.95 19.23
N LEU A 6 -21.49 -5.09 17.97
CA LEU A 6 -22.70 -4.49 17.43
C LEU A 6 -23.86 -5.50 17.30
N TYR A 7 -23.58 -6.79 17.50
CA TYR A 7 -24.58 -7.83 17.30
C TYR A 7 -25.54 -7.89 18.50
N GLY A 8 -26.83 -7.69 18.25
CA GLY A 8 -27.87 -7.67 19.30
C GLY A 8 -28.06 -6.33 20.01
N GLU A 9 -27.21 -5.34 19.74
CA GLU A 9 -27.30 -3.99 20.31
C GLU A 9 -27.82 -2.98 19.28
N LYS A 10 -28.67 -2.05 19.74
CA LYS A 10 -29.14 -0.95 18.91
C LYS A 10 -28.04 0.07 18.74
N CYS A 11 -27.63 0.31 17.49
CA CYS A 11 -26.52 1.19 17.18
C CYS A 11 -26.98 2.42 16.39
N GLU A 12 -26.60 3.61 16.85
CA GLU A 12 -26.86 4.87 16.16
C GLU A 12 -25.60 5.33 15.41
N ILE A 13 -25.69 5.40 14.08
CA ILE A 13 -24.61 5.79 13.19
C ILE A 13 -24.85 7.23 12.74
N TYR A 14 -23.91 8.12 13.06
CA TYR A 14 -23.91 9.49 12.57
C TYR A 14 -22.93 9.63 11.40
N THR A 15 -23.40 10.15 10.27
CA THR A 15 -22.60 10.33 9.05
C THR A 15 -22.83 11.70 8.42
N ASP A 16 -21.78 12.28 7.87
CA ASP A 16 -21.84 13.48 7.03
C ASP A 16 -22.21 13.19 5.58
N HIS A 17 -22.44 11.92 5.23
CA HIS A 17 -22.87 11.51 3.91
C HIS A 17 -24.41 11.43 3.82
N LYS A 18 -25.02 12.55 3.41
CA LYS A 18 -26.48 12.74 3.45
C LYS A 18 -27.30 11.64 2.74
N SER A 19 -26.80 11.05 1.66
CA SER A 19 -27.52 10.00 0.95
C SER A 19 -27.55 8.65 1.69
N LEU A 20 -26.61 8.38 2.60
CA LEU A 20 -26.61 7.13 3.40
C LEU A 20 -27.79 7.05 4.37
N LYS A 21 -28.37 8.20 4.75
CA LYS A 21 -29.61 8.25 5.54
C LYS A 21 -30.74 7.44 4.90
N TYR A 22 -30.78 7.37 3.56
CA TYR A 22 -31.85 6.74 2.80
C TYR A 22 -31.52 5.31 2.36
N LEU A 23 -30.41 4.74 2.84
CA LEU A 23 -29.90 3.44 2.39
C LEU A 23 -30.95 2.31 2.51
N PHE A 24 -31.76 2.32 3.57
CA PHE A 24 -32.82 1.33 3.81
C PHE A 24 -34.14 1.62 3.07
N THR A 25 -34.37 2.87 2.66
CA THR A 25 -35.65 3.32 2.08
C THR A 25 -35.60 3.54 0.56
N GLN A 26 -34.40 3.58 0.00
CA GLN A 26 -34.19 3.87 -1.43
C GLN A 26 -34.58 2.66 -2.29
N LYS A 27 -35.44 2.86 -3.29
CA LYS A 27 -35.93 1.80 -4.19
C LYS A 27 -34.83 1.27 -5.12
N ASP A 28 -34.06 2.18 -5.70
CA ASP A 28 -33.05 1.83 -6.71
C ASP A 28 -31.64 1.96 -6.12
N LEU A 29 -31.11 0.85 -5.62
CA LEU A 29 -29.75 0.76 -5.09
C LEU A 29 -28.79 0.22 -6.16
N ASN A 30 -27.60 0.81 -6.26
CA ASN A 30 -26.50 0.27 -7.06
C ASN A 30 -26.02 -1.07 -6.47
N MET A 31 -25.44 -1.96 -7.28
CA MET A 31 -24.88 -3.25 -6.87
C MET A 31 -23.96 -3.16 -5.65
N ARG A 32 -23.14 -2.10 -5.56
CA ARG A 32 -22.31 -1.85 -4.37
C ARG A 32 -23.17 -1.66 -3.13
N GLN A 33 -24.18 -0.79 -3.20
CA GLN A 33 -25.08 -0.52 -2.07
C GLN A 33 -25.89 -1.75 -1.68
N LYS A 34 -26.33 -2.58 -2.64
CA LYS A 34 -27.02 -3.85 -2.37
C LYS A 34 -26.15 -4.81 -1.56
N ARG A 35 -24.88 -5.00 -1.97
CA ARG A 35 -23.91 -5.82 -1.20
C ARG A 35 -23.71 -5.29 0.21
N TRP A 36 -23.61 -3.98 0.39
CA TRP A 36 -23.50 -3.38 1.72
C TRP A 36 -24.78 -3.59 2.54
N LEU A 37 -25.95 -3.41 1.94
CA LEU A 37 -27.24 -3.62 2.60
C LEU A 37 -27.38 -5.07 3.08
N GLU A 38 -27.00 -6.05 2.26
CA GLU A 38 -27.00 -7.47 2.63
C GLU A 38 -26.12 -7.77 3.85
N LEU A 39 -25.01 -7.05 4.02
CA LEU A 39 -24.10 -7.22 5.14
C LEU A 39 -24.63 -6.58 6.44
N ILE A 40 -25.31 -5.43 6.33
CA ILE A 40 -25.70 -4.63 7.50
C ILE A 40 -27.14 -4.85 7.95
N LYS A 41 -27.99 -5.49 7.13
CA LYS A 41 -29.41 -5.72 7.43
C LYS A 41 -29.66 -6.54 8.70
N ASP A 42 -28.69 -7.36 9.10
CA ASP A 42 -28.79 -8.23 10.28
C ASP A 42 -28.48 -7.48 11.59
N TYR A 43 -28.08 -6.20 11.51
CA TYR A 43 -27.78 -5.34 12.66
C TYR A 43 -28.91 -4.33 12.88
N ASP A 44 -29.24 -4.04 14.14
CA ASP A 44 -30.20 -2.99 14.50
C ASP A 44 -29.54 -1.60 14.43
N LEU A 45 -29.51 -1.03 13.22
CA LEU A 45 -28.81 0.23 12.92
C LEU A 45 -29.78 1.38 12.63
N SER A 46 -29.51 2.54 13.22
CA SER A 46 -30.15 3.82 12.87
C SER A 46 -29.13 4.77 12.23
N ILE A 47 -29.33 5.15 10.96
CA ILE A 47 -28.40 6.05 10.25
C ILE A 47 -28.95 7.47 10.25
N ASN A 48 -28.21 8.38 10.89
CA ASN A 48 -28.55 9.79 11.06
C ASN A 48 -27.54 10.69 10.35
N TYR A 49 -28.05 11.69 9.63
CA TYR A 49 -27.20 12.70 9.02
C TYR A 49 -26.70 13.70 10.07
N HIS A 50 -25.40 13.95 10.07
CA HIS A 50 -24.74 14.94 10.91
C HIS A 50 -23.83 15.84 10.05
N PRO A 51 -23.95 17.17 10.11
CA PRO A 51 -23.13 18.04 9.29
C PRO A 51 -21.63 17.81 9.51
N GLY A 52 -20.83 17.79 8.44
CA GLY A 52 -19.38 17.52 8.52
C GLY A 52 -18.62 18.43 9.48
N LYS A 53 -19.08 19.69 9.68
CA LYS A 53 -18.51 20.62 10.67
C LYS A 53 -18.56 20.12 12.11
N ALA A 54 -19.49 19.21 12.41
CA ALA A 54 -19.69 18.61 13.72
C ALA A 54 -19.17 17.15 13.75
N ASN A 55 -18.88 16.54 12.60
CA ASN A 55 -18.21 15.25 12.45
C ASN A 55 -16.68 15.31 12.64
N ARG A 56 -16.17 16.26 13.44
CA ARG A 56 -14.73 16.60 13.51
C ARG A 56 -13.84 15.44 13.98
N VAL A 57 -14.32 14.63 14.91
CA VAL A 57 -13.55 13.51 15.46
C VAL A 57 -13.38 12.42 14.40
N ALA A 58 -14.48 12.00 13.75
CA ALA A 58 -14.41 10.99 12.70
C ALA A 58 -13.61 11.49 11.50
N ASP A 59 -13.75 12.77 11.13
CA ASP A 59 -12.99 13.42 10.06
C ASP A 59 -11.49 13.52 10.41
N ALA A 60 -11.13 13.83 11.65
CA ALA A 60 -9.72 13.82 12.09
C ALA A 60 -9.12 12.39 12.08
N LEU A 61 -9.93 11.38 12.42
CA LEU A 61 -9.51 9.98 12.38
C LEU A 61 -9.43 9.42 10.96
N SER A 62 -10.34 9.80 10.06
CA SER A 62 -10.29 9.39 8.65
C SER A 62 -9.11 10.04 7.92
N ARG A 63 -8.72 11.24 8.36
CA ARG A 63 -7.53 11.96 7.87
C ARG A 63 -6.23 11.51 8.53
N LYS A 64 -6.24 10.62 9.52
CA LYS A 64 -4.99 10.01 10.03
C LYS A 64 -4.34 9.27 8.87
N THR A 65 -3.23 9.83 8.45
CA THR A 65 -2.72 9.78 7.09
C THR A 65 -2.17 8.41 6.71
N HIS A 66 -2.27 8.09 5.42
CA HIS A 66 -1.44 7.07 4.78
C HIS A 66 0.05 7.23 5.14
N ARG A 67 0.53 8.43 5.48
CA ARG A 67 1.88 8.66 6.05
C ARG A 67 2.12 7.95 7.37
N LEU A 68 1.20 8.03 8.33
CA LEU A 68 1.38 7.34 9.62
C LEU A 68 1.42 5.83 9.42
N LEU A 69 0.53 5.31 8.55
CA LEU A 69 0.54 3.89 8.17
C LEU A 69 1.82 3.52 7.41
N GLY A 70 2.28 4.36 6.48
CA GLY A 70 3.53 4.17 5.74
C GLY A 70 4.75 4.13 6.66
N HIS A 71 4.84 5.01 7.66
CA HIS A 71 5.90 4.98 8.66
C HIS A 71 5.85 3.74 9.56
N ILE A 72 4.65 3.28 9.94
CA ILE A 72 4.50 2.03 10.71
C ILE A 72 4.93 0.84 9.86
N LEU A 73 4.51 0.78 8.60
CA LEU A 73 4.87 -0.27 7.66
C LEU A 73 6.38 -0.26 7.36
N ALA A 74 6.99 0.90 7.18
CA ALA A 74 8.43 1.04 6.99
C ALA A 74 9.21 0.44 8.17
N LYS A 75 8.83 0.77 9.41
CA LYS A 75 9.42 0.16 10.62
C LYS A 75 9.22 -1.35 10.70
N GLN A 76 8.07 -1.86 10.25
CA GLN A 76 7.84 -3.30 10.20
C GLN A 76 8.69 -3.97 9.11
N LEU A 77 8.89 -3.33 7.97
CA LEU A 77 9.74 -3.84 6.89
C LEU A 77 11.21 -3.86 7.29
N GLU A 78 11.70 -2.81 7.96
CA GLU A 78 13.03 -2.78 8.58
C GLU A 78 13.24 -3.97 9.52
N SER A 79 12.20 -4.38 10.27
CA SER A 79 12.30 -5.52 11.19
C SER A 79 12.44 -6.89 10.51
N ILE A 80 12.26 -6.97 9.20
CA ILE A 80 12.39 -8.20 8.39
C ILE A 80 13.53 -8.03 7.36
N ASP A 81 14.55 -7.21 7.67
CA ASP A 81 15.71 -6.94 6.81
C ASP A 81 15.36 -6.39 5.41
N VAL A 82 14.21 -5.71 5.30
CA VAL A 82 13.87 -4.97 4.07
C VAL A 82 14.37 -3.55 4.22
N GLU A 83 15.31 -3.18 3.35
CA GLU A 83 15.76 -1.79 3.23
C GLU A 83 14.63 -0.93 2.64
N VAL A 84 14.24 0.11 3.36
CA VAL A 84 13.19 1.04 2.94
C VAL A 84 13.86 2.32 2.44
N VAL A 85 13.74 2.58 1.14
CA VAL A 85 14.22 3.83 0.51
C VAL A 85 13.04 4.78 0.37
N GLU A 86 13.09 5.94 1.03
CA GLU A 86 12.10 7.00 0.81
C GLU A 86 12.28 7.57 -0.61
N SER A 87 11.27 7.40 -1.47
CA SER A 87 11.26 8.03 -2.79
C SER A 87 11.01 9.54 -2.65
N THR A 88 11.73 10.34 -3.45
CA THR A 88 11.53 11.80 -3.51
C THR A 88 10.19 12.18 -4.12
N ASP A 89 9.52 11.25 -4.80
CA ASP A 89 8.19 11.45 -5.36
C ASP A 89 7.15 11.46 -4.24
N HIS A 90 6.50 12.60 -4.05
CA HIS A 90 5.55 12.84 -2.96
C HIS A 90 4.24 12.02 -3.04
N THR A 91 4.16 11.02 -3.91
CA THR A 91 3.01 10.12 -4.07
C THR A 91 3.24 8.83 -3.28
N LEU A 92 2.55 8.71 -2.15
CA LEU A 92 2.53 7.52 -1.28
C LEU A 92 1.69 6.36 -1.84
N ASP A 93 1.30 6.42 -3.11
CA ASP A 93 0.33 5.50 -3.70
C ASP A 93 0.95 4.17 -4.16
N MET A 94 2.29 4.07 -4.21
CA MET A 94 2.98 2.90 -4.75
C MET A 94 4.15 2.45 -3.88
N LEU A 95 4.00 1.30 -3.21
CA LEU A 95 5.11 0.57 -2.60
C LEU A 95 5.74 -0.32 -3.68
N LYS A 96 7.01 -0.07 -4.02
CA LYS A 96 7.79 -0.88 -4.96
C LYS A 96 8.75 -1.77 -4.16
N VAL A 97 8.68 -3.08 -4.37
CA VAL A 97 9.63 -4.05 -3.80
C VAL A 97 10.55 -4.53 -4.92
N GLN A 98 11.86 -4.36 -4.78
CA GLN A 98 12.86 -4.82 -5.75
C GLN A 98 13.94 -5.65 -5.05
N PRO A 99 14.38 -6.78 -5.65
CA PRO A 99 15.53 -7.52 -5.12
C PRO A 99 16.82 -6.72 -5.27
N SER A 100 17.54 -6.50 -4.17
CA SER A 100 18.85 -5.81 -4.16
C SER A 100 20.04 -6.69 -4.59
N ILE A 101 19.79 -7.97 -4.88
CA ILE A 101 20.84 -8.93 -5.24
C ILE A 101 21.60 -8.49 -6.49
N LEU A 102 20.89 -7.97 -7.50
CA LEU A 102 21.54 -7.53 -8.73
C LEU A 102 22.42 -6.30 -8.49
N ASP A 103 21.97 -5.33 -7.69
CA ASP A 103 22.75 -4.14 -7.36
C ASP A 103 24.01 -4.49 -6.55
N ARG A 104 23.88 -5.43 -5.61
CA ARG A 104 25.01 -5.96 -4.84
C ARG A 104 26.01 -6.71 -5.72
N ILE A 105 25.53 -7.52 -6.66
CA ILE A 105 26.40 -8.20 -7.62
C ILE A 105 27.12 -7.16 -8.48
N CYS A 106 26.40 -6.19 -9.05
CA CYS A 106 27.00 -5.16 -9.88
C CYS A 106 28.06 -4.35 -9.13
N THR A 107 27.78 -3.90 -7.91
CA THR A 107 28.75 -3.12 -7.11
C THR A 107 30.03 -3.90 -6.82
N VAL A 108 29.93 -5.16 -6.40
CA VAL A 108 31.10 -5.99 -6.09
C VAL A 108 31.89 -6.36 -7.35
N GLN A 109 31.20 -6.66 -8.46
CA GLN A 109 31.84 -7.02 -9.73
C GLN A 109 32.73 -5.91 -10.31
N HIS A 110 32.48 -4.63 -9.98
CA HIS A 110 33.34 -3.51 -10.44
C HIS A 110 34.72 -3.50 -9.77
N SER A 111 34.86 -4.11 -8.61
CA SER A 111 36.09 -4.13 -7.82
C SER A 111 36.87 -5.46 -7.92
N ASP A 112 36.32 -6.43 -8.65
CA ASP A 112 36.89 -7.78 -8.77
C ASP A 112 37.93 -7.84 -9.90
N ILE A 113 39.19 -8.07 -9.50
CA ILE A 113 40.37 -8.11 -10.38
C ILE A 113 40.29 -9.29 -11.36
N GLU A 114 39.74 -10.44 -10.95
CA GLU A 114 39.63 -11.62 -11.82
C GLU A 114 38.53 -11.42 -12.86
N LEU A 115 37.40 -10.85 -12.47
CA LEU A 115 36.35 -10.49 -13.41
C LEU A 115 36.81 -9.43 -14.41
N GLU A 116 37.65 -8.47 -13.98
CA GLU A 116 38.26 -7.51 -14.89
C GLU A 116 39.23 -8.17 -15.89
N ARG A 117 40.04 -9.14 -15.43
CA ARG A 117 40.90 -9.96 -16.32
C ARG A 117 40.07 -10.76 -17.32
N ILE A 118 38.99 -11.40 -16.88
CA ILE A 118 38.08 -12.16 -17.76
C ILE A 118 37.40 -11.22 -18.75
N LYS A 119 36.90 -10.07 -18.31
CA LYS A 119 36.28 -9.02 -19.16
C LYS A 119 37.25 -8.57 -20.26
N ASN A 120 38.52 -8.38 -19.93
CA ASN A 120 39.54 -8.00 -20.92
C ASN A 120 39.84 -9.12 -21.92
N LYS A 121 39.88 -10.39 -21.49
CA LYS A 121 40.07 -11.55 -22.38
C LYS A 121 38.87 -11.78 -23.32
N VAL A 122 37.65 -11.56 -22.84
CA VAL A 122 36.42 -11.63 -23.65
C VAL A 122 36.40 -10.50 -24.69
N LYS A 123 36.76 -9.26 -24.30
CA LYS A 123 36.92 -8.13 -25.23
C LYS A 123 38.00 -8.37 -26.29
N ALA A 124 39.07 -9.07 -25.91
CA ALA A 124 40.15 -9.46 -26.83
C ALA A 124 39.79 -10.67 -27.73
N GLY A 125 38.56 -11.21 -27.62
CA GLY A 125 38.09 -12.34 -28.43
C GLY A 125 38.77 -13.68 -28.09
N SER A 126 39.49 -13.76 -26.97
CA SER A 126 40.24 -14.96 -26.58
C SER A 126 39.37 -16.03 -25.90
N ILE A 127 38.16 -15.68 -25.47
CA ILE A 127 37.22 -16.57 -24.79
C ILE A 127 35.80 -16.30 -25.32
N SER A 128 35.14 -17.33 -25.84
CA SER A 128 33.80 -17.26 -26.44
C SER A 128 32.65 -17.62 -25.49
N ASP A 129 32.96 -18.23 -24.36
CA ASP A 129 31.94 -18.84 -23.48
C ASP A 129 31.19 -17.81 -22.62
N PHE A 130 31.63 -16.55 -22.63
CA PHE A 130 31.08 -15.47 -21.80
C PHE A 130 30.59 -14.30 -22.66
N HIS A 131 29.50 -13.67 -22.22
CA HIS A 131 28.91 -12.49 -22.86
C HIS A 131 28.82 -11.35 -21.84
N ILE A 132 29.31 -10.16 -22.19
CA ILE A 132 29.25 -8.97 -21.32
C ILE A 132 27.89 -8.30 -21.52
N LYS A 133 27.09 -8.23 -20.44
CA LYS A 133 25.82 -7.52 -20.43
C LYS A 133 25.98 -6.23 -19.62
N MET A 134 25.66 -5.09 -20.21
CA MET A 134 25.54 -3.83 -19.47
C MET A 134 24.18 -3.84 -18.77
N MET A 135 24.17 -3.88 -17.45
CA MET A 135 22.97 -3.52 -16.70
C MET A 135 22.88 -1.99 -16.69
N GLU A 136 21.84 -1.44 -17.29
CA GLU A 136 21.46 -0.05 -17.04
C GLU A 136 21.12 0.06 -15.55
N ALA A 137 21.68 1.07 -14.88
CA ALA A 137 21.45 1.30 -13.46
C ALA A 137 19.94 1.34 -13.20
N CYS A 138 19.46 0.51 -12.27
CA CYS A 138 18.06 0.52 -11.89
C CYS A 138 17.80 1.83 -11.13
N THR A 139 17.32 2.86 -11.83
CA THR A 139 16.66 4.03 -11.23
C THR A 139 15.25 3.67 -10.80
#